data_AF-A0A1H9UT70-F1
#
_entry.id   AF-A0A1H9UT70-F1
#
_cell.length_a   1.000
_cell.length_b   1.000
_cell.length_c   1.000
_cell.angle_alpha   90.00
_cell.angle_beta   90.00
_cell.angle_gamma   90.00
#
_symmetry.space_group_name_H-M   'P 1'
#
loop_
_entity.id
_entity.type
_entity.pdbx_description
1 polymer ?
#
loop_
_entity_poly.entity_id
_entity_poly.type
_entity_poly.pdbx_seq_one_letter_code
_entity_poly.pdbx_strand_id
1 'polypeptide(L)'
;MLRTEAGFRMTRVPEDVYEEDYSWPEEPVATYAQAIDRLQEKWAGRVDIDLVWMGKRGPGRDARLAFLDHNRIELFARRIRSAAHASLFENVIDGACPIFGRHALWYPGSDTIVARIVGDYAGMINFLGRRIARLQPGAKVSRESSLGRDVLGLLQSEGVVITAEPQSSASNSGRTLRITNATRDLGGFYRNRYQYGSWLSLEMRNFGVTDVSAAESILTGHGSSFLYGITRSSGVSLRLWDSSSRLTIRNRRADRTIKFPTRRYEEIPAMLYAKASEAGRDSLERYLKYYQVLEYFMPRASEDLKLAQNANSMRKTLTPYPIGDENRDNLGIERNKLEAVIDAATTSVQVIGFLMGGPTLSVLSNARVLQDVHALPADPAGKIISGVIYQKEVAKRVYAIRCRIVHTKEEFNNGHVGPLLPYGREARDLEPDIGLVRFLAERALQHWSQPLS
;
A
#
# COMPACT_ATOMS: atom_id res chain seq x y z
N MET A 1 -20.87 -73.45 8.48
CA MET A 1 -21.45 -72.09 8.44
C MET A 1 -20.34 -71.14 8.03
N LEU A 2 -20.32 -70.80 6.75
CA LEU A 2 -19.27 -70.04 6.05
C LEU A 2 -19.43 -68.54 6.30
N ARG A 3 -18.32 -67.82 6.53
CA ARG A 3 -18.25 -66.37 6.31
C ARG A 3 -17.03 -66.06 5.45
N THR A 4 -17.35 -65.54 4.27
CA THR A 4 -16.51 -65.21 3.12
C THR A 4 -15.91 -63.82 3.26
N GLU A 5 -14.67 -63.70 2.78
CA GLU A 5 -13.92 -62.48 2.57
C GLU A 5 -14.55 -61.62 1.47
N ALA A 6 -14.71 -60.32 1.73
CA ALA A 6 -15.16 -59.34 0.73
C ALA A 6 -13.93 -58.59 0.18
N GLY A 7 -13.47 -59.01 -1.00
CA GLY A 7 -12.44 -58.35 -1.78
C GLY A 7 -12.95 -57.06 -2.42
N PHE A 8 -12.18 -55.98 -2.25
CA PHE A 8 -12.41 -54.68 -2.87
C PHE A 8 -11.88 -54.71 -4.32
N ARG A 9 -12.78 -54.79 -5.31
CA ARG A 9 -12.43 -54.70 -6.74
C ARG A 9 -12.37 -53.23 -7.15
N MET A 10 -11.19 -52.73 -7.53
CA MET A 10 -11.06 -51.49 -8.31
C MET A 10 -11.65 -51.73 -9.70
N THR A 11 -12.78 -51.11 -10.00
CA THR A 11 -13.26 -50.91 -11.38
C THR A 11 -12.33 -49.92 -12.07
N ARG A 12 -11.66 -50.35 -13.14
CA ARG A 12 -10.95 -49.48 -14.08
C ARG A 12 -11.94 -48.45 -14.62
N VAL A 13 -11.60 -47.17 -14.45
CA VAL A 13 -12.26 -46.06 -15.14
C VAL A 13 -11.93 -46.20 -16.62
N PRO A 14 -12.92 -46.13 -17.54
CA PRO A 14 -12.64 -46.20 -18.98
C PRO A 14 -11.78 -45.01 -19.42
N GLU A 15 -10.78 -45.30 -20.25
CA GLU A 15 -9.67 -44.43 -20.62
C GLU A 15 -9.99 -43.48 -21.79
N ASP A 16 -11.27 -43.28 -22.11
CA ASP A 16 -11.72 -42.58 -23.32
C ASP A 16 -12.77 -41.50 -23.02
N VAL A 17 -12.41 -40.40 -22.34
CA VAL A 17 -13.16 -39.12 -22.36
C VAL A 17 -12.21 -37.94 -22.16
N TYR A 18 -11.32 -37.69 -23.12
CA TYR A 18 -10.69 -36.38 -23.31
C TYR A 18 -10.64 -36.05 -24.82
N GLU A 19 -11.79 -36.07 -25.48
CA GLU A 19 -12.00 -35.12 -26.58
C GLU A 19 -12.25 -33.76 -25.92
N GLU A 20 -11.17 -33.12 -25.48
CA GLU A 20 -11.19 -31.69 -25.18
C GLU A 20 -11.60 -30.99 -26.47
N ASP A 21 -12.83 -30.48 -26.47
CA ASP A 21 -13.41 -29.60 -27.47
C ASP A 21 -12.54 -28.32 -27.53
N TYR A 22 -11.39 -28.40 -28.20
CA TYR A 22 -10.59 -27.25 -28.60
C TYR A 22 -11.38 -26.50 -29.67
N SER A 23 -12.46 -25.83 -29.26
CA SER A 23 -13.02 -24.76 -30.05
C SER A 23 -11.90 -23.72 -30.17
N TRP A 24 -11.20 -23.75 -31.30
CA TRP A 24 -10.34 -22.64 -31.68
C TRP A 24 -11.18 -21.37 -31.52
N PRO A 25 -10.68 -20.35 -30.80
CA PRO A 25 -11.45 -19.13 -30.62
C PRO A 25 -11.91 -18.65 -31.99
N GLU A 26 -13.22 -18.44 -32.13
CA GLU A 26 -13.85 -17.99 -33.39
C GLU A 26 -12.95 -16.93 -34.04
N GLU A 27 -12.65 -17.10 -35.32
CA GLU A 27 -11.84 -16.13 -36.05
C GLU A 27 -12.41 -14.73 -35.79
N PRO A 28 -11.57 -13.76 -35.39
CA PRO A 28 -12.08 -12.44 -35.06
C PRO A 28 -12.85 -11.87 -36.25
N VAL A 29 -14.04 -11.33 -35.97
CA VAL A 29 -15.00 -10.75 -36.94
C VAL A 29 -14.38 -9.67 -37.84
N ALA A 30 -13.19 -9.14 -37.50
CA ALA A 30 -12.45 -8.18 -38.29
C ALA A 30 -10.97 -8.58 -38.46
N THR A 31 -10.43 -8.35 -39.66
CA THR A 31 -8.99 -8.46 -39.93
C THR A 31 -8.21 -7.40 -39.14
N TYR A 32 -6.91 -7.64 -38.96
CA TYR A 32 -6.03 -6.66 -38.30
C TYR A 32 -6.08 -5.28 -38.96
N ALA A 33 -6.08 -5.22 -40.29
CA ALA A 33 -6.17 -3.97 -41.05
C ALA A 33 -7.46 -3.21 -40.73
N GLN A 34 -8.62 -3.88 -40.85
CA GLN A 34 -9.92 -3.29 -40.53
C GLN A 34 -9.99 -2.78 -39.09
N ALA A 35 -9.36 -3.47 -38.14
CA ALA A 35 -9.32 -3.02 -36.75
C ALA A 35 -8.46 -1.77 -36.56
N ILE A 36 -7.36 -1.63 -37.31
CA ILE A 36 -6.54 -0.40 -37.29
C ILE A 36 -7.27 0.75 -37.99
N ASP A 37 -7.94 0.49 -39.11
CA ASP A 37 -8.73 1.51 -39.84
C ASP A 37 -9.82 2.10 -38.93
N ARG A 38 -10.54 1.26 -38.19
CA ARG A 38 -11.53 1.71 -37.18
C ARG A 38 -10.92 2.58 -36.08
N LEU A 39 -9.72 2.22 -35.60
CA LEU A 39 -9.01 3.06 -34.64
C LEU A 39 -8.67 4.41 -35.27
N GLN A 40 -8.16 4.41 -36.51
CA GLN A 40 -7.83 5.62 -37.27
C GLN A 40 -9.00 6.57 -37.42
N GLU A 41 -10.18 6.05 -37.75
CA GLU A 41 -11.43 6.83 -37.83
C GLU A 41 -11.79 7.47 -36.49
N LYS A 42 -11.64 6.73 -35.37
CA LYS A 42 -12.01 7.20 -34.03
C LYS A 42 -11.08 8.29 -33.48
N TRP A 43 -9.76 8.21 -33.72
CA TRP A 43 -8.82 9.16 -33.12
C TRP A 43 -8.64 10.45 -33.92
N ALA A 44 -9.20 10.57 -35.13
CA ALA A 44 -8.98 11.72 -36.02
C ALA A 44 -9.28 13.11 -35.42
N GLY A 45 -10.00 13.18 -34.29
CA GLY A 45 -10.26 14.42 -33.53
C GLY A 45 -9.35 14.66 -32.32
N ARG A 46 -8.41 13.77 -32.00
CA ARG A 46 -7.54 13.86 -30.81
C ARG A 46 -6.14 14.33 -31.18
N VAL A 47 -5.68 15.38 -30.51
CA VAL A 47 -4.35 15.97 -30.70
C VAL A 47 -3.27 15.31 -29.83
N ASP A 48 -3.68 14.56 -28.82
CA ASP A 48 -2.83 13.94 -27.81
C ASP A 48 -2.56 12.45 -28.08
N ILE A 49 -2.98 11.95 -29.23
CA ILE A 49 -2.78 10.57 -29.69
C ILE A 49 -2.15 10.61 -31.09
N ASP A 50 -1.24 9.67 -31.35
CA ASP A 50 -0.68 9.41 -32.67
C ASP A 50 -0.70 7.91 -32.95
N LEU A 51 -1.30 7.49 -34.08
CA LEU A 51 -1.39 6.09 -34.49
C LEU A 51 -0.58 5.86 -35.76
N VAL A 52 0.61 5.31 -35.58
CA VAL A 52 1.54 5.03 -36.69
C VAL A 52 1.36 3.59 -37.16
N TRP A 53 0.96 3.40 -38.42
CA TRP A 53 0.88 2.07 -39.04
C TRP A 53 1.40 2.09 -40.49
N MET A 54 2.29 1.14 -40.82
CA MET A 54 2.93 1.05 -42.15
C MET A 54 2.19 0.09 -43.10
N GLY A 55 0.93 -0.25 -42.83
CA GLY A 55 0.10 -1.12 -43.68
C GLY A 55 0.51 -2.60 -43.71
N LYS A 56 1.48 -3.02 -42.88
CA LYS A 56 1.97 -4.41 -42.82
C LYS A 56 2.04 -4.90 -41.39
N ARG A 57 1.84 -6.20 -41.18
CA ARG A 57 2.05 -6.86 -39.88
C ARG A 57 3.46 -7.44 -39.81
N GLY A 58 4.09 -7.43 -38.64
CA GLY A 58 5.37 -8.11 -38.41
C GLY A 58 6.31 -7.36 -37.47
N PRO A 59 7.48 -7.94 -37.14
CA PRO A 59 8.49 -7.30 -36.29
C PRO A 59 8.82 -5.88 -36.79
N GLY A 60 8.53 -4.86 -35.97
CA GLY A 60 8.75 -3.46 -36.32
C GLY A 60 7.74 -2.83 -37.28
N ARG A 61 6.72 -3.56 -37.75
CA ARG A 61 5.71 -3.07 -38.71
C ARG A 61 4.30 -2.94 -38.16
N ASP A 62 4.02 -3.61 -37.04
CA ASP A 62 2.74 -3.48 -36.34
C ASP A 62 2.43 -2.02 -35.98
N ALA A 63 1.14 -1.69 -35.95
CA ALA A 63 0.66 -0.39 -35.54
C ALA A 63 1.15 -0.02 -34.13
N ARG A 64 1.50 1.25 -33.95
CA ARG A 64 1.95 1.86 -32.70
C ARG A 64 1.00 3.00 -32.35
N LEU A 65 0.37 2.87 -31.19
CA LEU A 65 -0.42 3.93 -30.58
C LEU A 65 0.47 4.67 -29.59
N ALA A 66 0.79 5.93 -29.87
CA ALA A 66 1.55 6.83 -29.02
C ALA A 66 0.61 7.88 -28.42
N PHE A 67 0.88 8.24 -27.17
CA PHE A 67 0.22 9.33 -26.48
C PHE A 67 1.23 10.45 -26.28
N LEU A 68 0.79 11.66 -26.58
CA LEU A 68 1.63 12.83 -26.69
C LEU A 68 1.28 13.84 -25.59
N ASP A 69 2.26 14.63 -25.18
CA ASP A 69 2.01 15.83 -24.40
C ASP A 69 1.57 17.02 -25.29
N HIS A 70 1.38 18.19 -24.67
CA HIS A 70 1.03 19.42 -25.37
C HIS A 70 2.11 19.90 -26.37
N ASN A 71 3.36 19.44 -26.23
CA ASN A 71 4.47 19.72 -27.15
C ASN A 71 4.66 18.62 -28.21
N ARG A 72 3.71 17.67 -28.31
CA ARG A 72 3.78 16.49 -29.17
C ARG A 72 4.95 15.54 -28.85
N ILE A 73 5.47 15.58 -27.63
CA ILE A 73 6.49 14.64 -27.16
C ILE A 73 5.79 13.35 -26.74
N GLU A 74 6.30 12.21 -27.20
CA GLU A 74 5.77 10.91 -26.81
C GLU A 74 5.98 10.67 -25.31
N LEU A 75 4.88 10.63 -24.56
CA LEU A 75 4.88 10.26 -23.15
C LEU A 75 4.87 8.74 -22.98
N PHE A 76 4.20 8.05 -23.91
CA PHE A 76 4.00 6.60 -23.83
C PHE A 76 3.59 6.06 -25.20
N ALA A 77 4.07 4.86 -25.55
CA ALA A 77 3.60 4.16 -26.73
C ALA A 77 3.37 2.67 -26.48
N ARG A 78 2.39 2.14 -27.21
CA ARG A 78 2.06 0.72 -27.24
C ARG A 78 1.93 0.19 -28.65
N ARG A 79 2.47 -1.00 -28.84
CA ARG A 79 2.37 -1.76 -30.07
C ARG A 79 1.10 -2.62 -30.06
N ILE A 80 0.29 -2.50 -31.09
CA ILE A 80 -0.95 -3.24 -31.29
C ILE A 80 -0.61 -4.51 -32.06
N ARG A 81 -0.82 -5.69 -31.46
CA ARG A 81 -0.25 -6.97 -31.97
C ARG A 81 -1.27 -7.86 -32.71
N SER A 82 -2.55 -7.58 -32.53
CA SER A 82 -3.68 -8.34 -33.07
C SER A 82 -4.92 -7.46 -33.16
N ALA A 83 -5.92 -7.89 -33.94
CA ALA A 83 -7.21 -7.21 -34.04
C ALA A 83 -7.90 -7.13 -32.67
N ALA A 84 -7.88 -8.23 -31.90
CA ALA A 84 -8.40 -8.23 -30.53
C ALA A 84 -7.69 -7.22 -29.62
N HIS A 85 -6.37 -7.01 -29.78
CA HIS A 85 -5.65 -5.98 -29.04
C HIS A 85 -6.04 -4.57 -29.49
N ALA A 86 -6.28 -4.37 -30.79
CA ALA A 86 -6.76 -3.09 -31.35
C ALA A 86 -8.09 -2.69 -30.73
N SER A 87 -9.06 -3.62 -30.64
CA SER A 87 -10.37 -3.34 -30.05
C SER A 87 -10.32 -2.97 -28.57
N LEU A 88 -9.27 -3.37 -27.82
CA LEU A 88 -9.07 -2.89 -26.44
C LEU A 88 -8.70 -1.40 -26.36
N PHE A 89 -8.13 -0.85 -27.43
CA PHE A 89 -7.78 0.57 -27.49
C PHE A 89 -8.94 1.44 -27.97
N GLU A 90 -10.01 0.88 -28.55
CA GLU A 90 -11.16 1.68 -29.01
C GLU A 90 -11.76 2.48 -27.85
N ASN A 91 -12.07 1.82 -26.72
CA ASN A 91 -12.57 2.49 -25.51
C ASN A 91 -11.60 3.53 -24.94
N VAL A 92 -10.29 3.24 -25.02
CA VAL A 92 -9.25 4.13 -24.51
C VAL A 92 -9.17 5.40 -25.37
N ILE A 93 -9.21 5.24 -26.69
CA ILE A 93 -9.19 6.34 -27.64
C ILE A 93 -10.46 7.18 -27.52
N ASP A 94 -11.63 6.52 -27.42
CA ASP A 94 -12.94 7.15 -27.41
C ASP A 94 -13.13 8.12 -26.23
N GLY A 95 -12.53 7.83 -25.07
CA GLY A 95 -12.82 8.65 -23.90
C GLY A 95 -11.91 8.47 -22.70
N ALA A 96 -10.77 7.79 -22.83
CA ALA A 96 -9.82 7.72 -21.73
C ALA A 96 -8.67 8.73 -21.90
N CYS A 97 -8.25 9.27 -20.77
CA CYS A 97 -7.07 10.08 -20.59
C CYS A 97 -6.11 9.32 -19.65
N PRO A 98 -4.95 8.84 -20.15
CA PRO A 98 -4.02 8.07 -19.35
C PRO A 98 -3.25 8.94 -18.34
N ILE A 99 -3.01 8.38 -17.15
CA ILE A 99 -2.17 8.94 -16.08
C ILE A 99 -0.93 8.04 -15.98
N PHE A 100 0.10 8.34 -16.77
CA PHE A 100 1.25 7.46 -16.97
C PHE A 100 2.01 7.13 -15.70
N GLY A 101 2.24 8.13 -14.84
CA GLY A 101 2.97 7.96 -13.58
C GLY A 101 2.33 6.96 -12.62
N ARG A 102 1.03 6.67 -12.80
CA ARG A 102 0.24 5.83 -11.89
C ARG A 102 -0.33 4.56 -12.53
N HIS A 103 -0.02 4.31 -13.80
CA HIS A 103 -0.68 3.25 -14.58
C HIS A 103 -2.20 3.28 -14.39
N ALA A 104 -2.80 4.44 -14.67
CA ALA A 104 -4.23 4.66 -14.48
C ALA A 104 -4.86 5.29 -15.73
N LEU A 105 -6.17 5.13 -15.86
CA LEU A 105 -6.98 5.72 -16.92
C LEU A 105 -8.09 6.55 -16.25
N TRP A 106 -8.26 7.79 -16.68
CA TRP A 106 -9.40 8.62 -16.32
C TRP A 106 -10.36 8.72 -17.50
N TYR A 107 -11.66 8.57 -17.25
CA TYR A 107 -12.73 8.62 -18.25
C TYR A 107 -13.61 9.84 -17.96
N PRO A 108 -13.40 11.00 -18.61
CA PRO A 108 -14.09 12.24 -18.28
C PRO A 108 -15.61 12.12 -18.42
N GLY A 109 -16.10 11.44 -19.48
CA GLY A 109 -17.53 11.30 -19.73
C GLY A 109 -18.29 10.50 -18.66
N SER A 110 -17.59 9.73 -17.84
CA SER A 110 -18.18 8.96 -16.73
C SER A 110 -17.61 9.35 -15.36
N ASP A 111 -16.78 10.40 -15.32
CA ASP A 111 -16.04 10.85 -14.15
C ASP A 111 -15.44 9.69 -13.32
N THR A 112 -14.78 8.77 -14.03
CA THR A 112 -14.27 7.53 -13.46
C THR A 112 -12.76 7.45 -13.62
N ILE A 113 -12.03 7.18 -12.53
CA ILE A 113 -10.61 6.88 -12.55
C ILE A 113 -10.42 5.39 -12.23
N VAL A 114 -9.71 4.67 -13.08
CA VAL A 114 -9.33 3.27 -12.85
C VAL A 114 -7.81 3.18 -12.80
N ALA A 115 -7.26 2.76 -11.66
CA ALA A 115 -5.83 2.73 -11.42
C ALA A 115 -5.34 1.33 -11.09
N ARG A 116 -4.18 0.97 -11.63
CA ARG A 116 -3.48 -0.25 -11.24
C ARG A 116 -3.02 -0.13 -9.80
N ILE A 117 -3.40 -1.09 -8.97
CA ILE A 117 -2.81 -1.25 -7.64
C ILE A 117 -1.76 -2.34 -7.67
N VAL A 118 -0.87 -2.33 -6.68
CA VAL A 118 0.16 -3.33 -6.47
C VAL A 118 0.29 -3.68 -5.00
N GLY A 119 0.62 -4.93 -4.68
CA GLY A 119 0.80 -5.36 -3.29
C GLY A 119 0.44 -6.83 -3.06
N ASP A 120 0.00 -7.14 -1.84
CA ASP A 120 -0.34 -8.50 -1.40
C ASP A 120 -1.72 -8.96 -1.92
N TYR A 121 -1.80 -9.28 -3.21
CA TYR A 121 -3.05 -9.77 -3.81
C TYR A 121 -3.55 -11.07 -3.17
N ALA A 122 -2.64 -11.99 -2.84
CA ALA A 122 -3.02 -13.22 -2.16
C ALA A 122 -3.62 -12.93 -0.78
N GLY A 123 -3.05 -11.96 -0.07
CA GLY A 123 -3.58 -11.44 1.18
C GLY A 123 -4.93 -10.78 1.04
N MET A 124 -5.16 -10.02 -0.04
CA MET A 124 -6.48 -9.49 -0.35
C MET A 124 -7.50 -10.61 -0.58
N ILE A 125 -7.19 -11.61 -1.40
CA ILE A 125 -8.08 -12.76 -1.63
C ILE A 125 -8.37 -13.50 -0.31
N ASN A 126 -7.35 -13.75 0.52
CA ASN A 126 -7.52 -14.36 1.84
C ASN A 126 -8.39 -13.50 2.75
N PHE A 127 -8.17 -12.19 2.78
CA PHE A 127 -8.97 -11.24 3.56
C PHE A 127 -10.44 -11.27 3.14
N LEU A 128 -10.71 -11.19 1.85
CA LEU A 128 -12.06 -11.22 1.29
C LEU A 128 -12.76 -12.55 1.53
N GLY A 129 -12.10 -13.67 1.24
CA GLY A 129 -12.67 -14.99 1.46
C GLY A 129 -12.98 -15.24 2.93
N ARG A 130 -12.12 -14.78 3.86
CA ARG A 130 -12.43 -14.83 5.31
C ARG A 130 -13.63 -13.97 5.68
N ARG A 131 -13.80 -12.80 5.04
CA ARG A 131 -14.94 -11.92 5.30
C ARG A 131 -16.25 -12.51 4.79
N ILE A 132 -16.26 -13.06 3.58
CA ILE A 132 -17.45 -13.67 2.95
C ILE A 132 -17.87 -14.94 3.72
N ALA A 133 -16.95 -15.87 3.93
CA ALA A 133 -17.24 -17.15 4.57
C ALA A 133 -17.12 -17.13 6.11
N ARG A 134 -16.93 -15.95 6.72
CA ARG A 134 -16.74 -15.75 8.17
C ARG A 134 -15.69 -16.68 8.80
N LEU A 135 -14.65 -17.03 8.04
CA LEU A 135 -13.65 -18.01 8.46
C LEU A 135 -12.82 -17.51 9.65
N GLN A 136 -12.25 -18.48 10.38
CA GLN A 136 -11.35 -18.18 11.48
C GLN A 136 -10.17 -17.33 10.99
N PRO A 137 -9.68 -16.39 11.83
CA PRO A 137 -8.49 -15.63 11.51
C PRO A 137 -7.34 -16.55 11.08
N GLY A 138 -6.58 -16.19 10.05
CA GLY A 138 -5.43 -17.00 9.56
C GLY A 138 -5.77 -18.14 8.60
N ALA A 139 -7.05 -18.47 8.38
CA ALA A 139 -7.44 -19.35 7.29
C ALA A 139 -6.95 -18.81 5.94
N LYS A 140 -6.41 -19.71 5.10
CA LYS A 140 -6.00 -19.40 3.73
C LYS A 140 -7.10 -19.84 2.78
N VAL A 141 -7.34 -19.04 1.75
CA VAL A 141 -8.31 -19.31 0.70
C VAL A 141 -7.53 -19.50 -0.60
N SER A 142 -7.54 -20.71 -1.13
CA SER A 142 -6.93 -20.98 -2.44
C SER A 142 -7.74 -20.27 -3.53
N ARG A 143 -7.07 -19.66 -4.50
CA ARG A 143 -7.72 -19.02 -5.66
C ARG A 143 -8.56 -20.00 -6.48
N GLU A 144 -8.13 -21.27 -6.50
CA GLU A 144 -8.77 -22.32 -7.28
C GLU A 144 -9.94 -22.99 -6.56
N SER A 145 -10.07 -22.76 -5.23
CA SER A 145 -11.21 -23.25 -4.45
C SER A 145 -12.50 -22.53 -4.86
N SER A 146 -13.67 -23.13 -4.61
CA SER A 146 -14.97 -22.51 -4.89
C SER A 146 -15.07 -21.12 -4.27
N LEU A 147 -14.71 -20.98 -2.99
CA LEU A 147 -14.69 -19.68 -2.30
C LEU A 147 -13.71 -18.70 -2.96
N GLY A 148 -12.55 -19.16 -3.44
CA GLY A 148 -11.61 -18.34 -4.18
C GLY A 148 -12.19 -17.82 -5.50
N ARG A 149 -12.90 -18.68 -6.23
CA ARG A 149 -13.61 -18.31 -7.47
C ARG A 149 -14.76 -17.34 -7.19
N ASP A 150 -15.50 -17.54 -6.11
CA ASP A 150 -16.56 -16.63 -5.67
C ASP A 150 -16.00 -15.24 -5.36
N VAL A 151 -14.87 -15.17 -4.63
CA VAL A 151 -14.17 -13.90 -4.37
C VAL A 151 -13.76 -13.21 -5.67
N LEU A 152 -13.22 -13.97 -6.64
CA LEU A 152 -12.81 -13.44 -7.93
C LEU A 152 -14.01 -12.99 -8.79
N GLY A 153 -15.12 -13.71 -8.73
CA GLY A 153 -16.38 -13.36 -9.38
C GLY A 153 -16.98 -12.07 -8.81
N LEU A 154 -16.98 -11.90 -7.48
CA LEU A 154 -17.40 -10.67 -6.82
C LEU A 154 -16.51 -9.48 -7.20
N LEU A 155 -15.18 -9.68 -7.22
CA LEU A 155 -14.22 -8.69 -7.69
C LEU A 155 -14.47 -8.24 -9.13
N GLN A 156 -14.97 -9.14 -9.98
CA GLN A 156 -15.23 -8.87 -11.40
C GLN A 156 -16.57 -8.19 -11.64
N SER A 157 -17.62 -8.57 -10.91
CA SER A 157 -19.00 -8.12 -11.15
C SER A 157 -19.34 -6.84 -10.39
N GLU A 158 -19.16 -6.85 -9.07
CA GLU A 158 -19.60 -5.78 -8.18
C GLU A 158 -18.42 -4.90 -7.70
N GLY A 159 -17.22 -5.48 -7.69
CA GLY A 159 -16.11 -4.97 -6.91
C GLY A 159 -16.25 -5.34 -5.44
N VAL A 160 -15.16 -5.20 -4.69
CA VAL A 160 -15.08 -5.50 -3.26
C VAL A 160 -14.47 -4.32 -2.52
N VAL A 161 -14.75 -4.26 -1.21
CA VAL A 161 -14.39 -3.10 -0.38
C VAL A 161 -14.94 -1.80 -1.00
N ILE A 162 -16.25 -1.80 -1.22
CA ILE A 162 -16.93 -0.60 -1.68
C ILE A 162 -17.07 0.32 -0.49
N THR A 163 -16.56 1.54 -0.63
CA THR A 163 -16.85 2.61 0.30
C THR A 163 -17.42 3.79 -0.47
N ALA A 164 -18.58 4.25 -0.02
CA ALA A 164 -19.21 5.45 -0.52
C ALA A 164 -19.04 6.56 0.52
N GLU A 165 -18.90 7.78 0.03
CA GLU A 165 -19.06 8.95 0.89
C GLU A 165 -20.48 8.98 1.46
N PRO A 166 -20.66 9.23 2.77
CA PRO A 166 -21.99 9.38 3.35
C PRO A 166 -22.74 10.52 2.63
N GLN A 167 -23.88 10.21 2.00
CA GLN A 167 -24.65 11.20 1.27
C GLN A 167 -25.17 12.27 2.24
N SER A 168 -24.72 13.52 2.05
CA SER A 168 -25.20 14.67 2.83
C SER A 168 -26.51 15.27 2.26
N SER A 169 -27.00 14.83 1.09
CA SER A 169 -28.27 15.26 0.48
C SER A 169 -28.68 14.37 -0.71
N ALA A 170 -29.96 14.44 -1.10
CA ALA A 170 -30.68 13.43 -1.89
C ALA A 170 -30.45 13.41 -3.42
N SER A 171 -29.60 14.26 -4.02
CA SER A 171 -29.54 14.39 -5.49
C SER A 171 -28.21 14.08 -6.18
N ASN A 172 -27.11 13.83 -5.45
CA ASN A 172 -25.83 13.48 -6.09
C ASN A 172 -25.44 12.05 -5.76
N SER A 173 -25.14 11.26 -6.80
CA SER A 173 -24.48 9.97 -6.64
C SER A 173 -23.15 10.21 -5.93
N GLY A 174 -23.06 9.81 -4.65
CA GLY A 174 -21.91 10.13 -3.82
C GLY A 174 -20.60 9.61 -4.40
N ARG A 175 -19.47 10.17 -3.95
CA ARG A 175 -18.13 9.69 -4.30
C ARG A 175 -18.00 8.21 -3.90
N THR A 176 -17.48 7.39 -4.81
CA THR A 176 -17.28 5.96 -4.52
C THR A 176 -15.84 5.53 -4.79
N LEU A 177 -15.34 4.66 -3.92
CA LEU A 177 -14.03 4.00 -4.05
C LEU A 177 -14.27 2.50 -3.89
N ARG A 178 -13.74 1.70 -4.82
CA ARG A 178 -13.83 0.23 -4.73
C ARG A 178 -12.61 -0.45 -5.33
N ILE A 179 -12.32 -1.65 -4.81
CA ILE A 179 -11.32 -2.54 -5.40
C ILE A 179 -12.02 -3.47 -6.38
N THR A 180 -11.59 -3.47 -7.63
CA THR A 180 -12.15 -4.30 -8.69
C THR A 180 -11.07 -5.15 -9.33
N ASN A 181 -11.46 -6.10 -10.19
CA ASN A 181 -10.50 -6.59 -11.18
C ASN A 181 -10.21 -5.48 -12.20
N ALA A 182 -8.95 -5.35 -12.59
CA ALA A 182 -8.58 -4.38 -13.61
C ALA A 182 -9.36 -4.62 -14.91
N THR A 183 -9.88 -3.52 -15.44
CA THR A 183 -10.67 -3.51 -16.68
C THR A 183 -9.83 -4.03 -17.84
N ARG A 184 -10.51 -4.53 -18.88
CA ARG A 184 -9.84 -4.98 -20.11
C ARG A 184 -9.02 -3.85 -20.73
N ASP A 185 -9.51 -2.62 -20.67
CA ASP A 185 -8.87 -1.42 -21.21
C ASP A 185 -7.56 -1.09 -20.46
N LEU A 186 -7.63 -0.98 -19.12
CA LEU A 186 -6.44 -0.81 -18.27
C LEU A 186 -5.45 -1.94 -18.54
N GLY A 187 -5.98 -3.13 -18.85
CA GLY A 187 -5.22 -4.30 -19.14
C GLY A 187 -4.53 -4.41 -20.47
N GLY A 188 -5.20 -4.06 -21.57
CA GLY A 188 -4.53 -3.90 -22.85
C GLY A 188 -3.45 -2.82 -22.76
N PHE A 189 -3.74 -1.74 -22.05
CA PHE A 189 -2.90 -0.56 -22.01
C PHE A 189 -1.57 -0.75 -21.26
N TYR A 190 -1.61 -1.28 -20.03
CA TYR A 190 -0.43 -1.33 -19.16
C TYR A 190 0.24 -2.71 -19.03
N ARG A 191 -0.31 -3.78 -19.63
CA ARG A 191 0.22 -5.14 -19.44
C ARG A 191 1.35 -5.45 -20.41
N ASN A 192 2.55 -5.64 -19.85
CA ASN A 192 3.73 -6.06 -20.61
C ASN A 192 3.89 -7.59 -20.49
N ARG A 193 3.31 -8.34 -21.45
CA ARG A 193 3.31 -9.82 -21.56
C ARG A 193 2.54 -10.59 -20.46
N TYR A 194 2.08 -11.78 -20.86
CA TYR A 194 1.18 -12.71 -20.18
C TYR A 194 1.57 -13.06 -18.72
N GLN A 195 1.06 -12.31 -17.75
CA GLN A 195 0.91 -12.82 -16.38
C GLN A 195 -0.57 -13.13 -16.15
N TYR A 196 -0.98 -14.38 -16.27
CA TYR A 196 -2.38 -14.87 -16.13
C TYR A 196 -3.03 -14.66 -14.74
N GLY A 197 -2.45 -13.83 -13.86
CA GLY A 197 -3.09 -13.48 -12.60
C GLY A 197 -4.15 -12.40 -12.78
N SER A 198 -5.32 -12.57 -12.16
CA SER A 198 -6.19 -11.43 -11.89
C SER A 198 -5.41 -10.42 -11.05
N TRP A 199 -5.23 -9.26 -11.63
CA TRP A 199 -4.76 -8.03 -11.00
C TRP A 199 -5.95 -7.21 -10.54
N LEU A 200 -5.73 -6.57 -9.40
CA LEU A 200 -6.69 -5.67 -8.82
C LEU A 200 -6.47 -4.27 -9.40
N SER A 201 -7.55 -3.50 -9.48
CA SER A 201 -7.54 -2.07 -9.70
C SER A 201 -8.28 -1.35 -8.58
N LEU A 202 -7.93 -0.09 -8.38
CA LEU A 202 -8.75 0.86 -7.66
C LEU A 202 -9.63 1.58 -8.68
N GLU A 203 -10.93 1.60 -8.44
CA GLU A 203 -11.88 2.39 -9.21
C GLU A 203 -12.47 3.50 -8.34
N MET A 204 -12.49 4.71 -8.87
CA MET A 204 -12.97 5.93 -8.23
C MET A 204 -14.00 6.59 -9.13
N ARG A 205 -15.17 6.98 -8.59
CA ARG A 205 -16.22 7.66 -9.38
C ARG A 205 -16.75 8.91 -8.70
N ASN A 206 -17.27 9.83 -9.51
CA ASN A 206 -18.01 11.04 -9.11
C ASN A 206 -17.15 12.04 -8.31
N PHE A 207 -15.88 12.19 -8.67
CA PHE A 207 -14.95 13.11 -8.02
C PHE A 207 -14.93 14.53 -8.63
N GLY A 208 -15.71 14.79 -9.67
CA GLY A 208 -15.79 16.08 -10.36
C GLY A 208 -14.47 16.46 -11.03
N VAL A 209 -13.79 15.48 -11.65
CA VAL A 209 -12.47 15.69 -12.23
C VAL A 209 -12.55 16.58 -13.48
N THR A 210 -11.74 17.64 -13.52
CA THR A 210 -11.71 18.61 -14.64
C THR A 210 -10.68 18.28 -15.71
N ASP A 211 -9.54 17.73 -15.31
CA ASP A 211 -8.39 17.46 -16.16
C ASP A 211 -7.52 16.32 -15.61
N VAL A 212 -6.51 15.91 -16.38
CA VAL A 212 -5.62 14.78 -16.04
C VAL A 212 -4.79 15.04 -14.78
N SER A 213 -4.37 16.28 -14.54
CA SER A 213 -3.59 16.65 -13.35
C SER A 213 -4.46 16.61 -12.10
N ALA A 214 -5.69 17.11 -12.19
CA ALA A 214 -6.70 16.97 -11.15
C ALA A 214 -7.01 15.49 -10.88
N ALA A 215 -7.14 14.67 -11.93
CA ALA A 215 -7.34 13.23 -11.82
C ALA A 215 -6.21 12.55 -11.05
N GLU A 216 -4.96 12.87 -11.38
CA GLU A 216 -3.78 12.32 -10.71
C GLU A 216 -3.70 12.76 -9.25
N SER A 217 -3.98 14.03 -8.97
CA SER A 217 -4.01 14.58 -7.60
C SER A 217 -5.08 13.90 -6.75
N ILE A 218 -6.28 13.73 -7.29
CA ILE A 218 -7.40 13.02 -6.66
C ILE A 218 -7.04 11.56 -6.42
N LEU A 219 -6.52 10.87 -7.43
CA LEU A 219 -6.09 9.48 -7.32
C LEU A 219 -5.03 9.32 -6.23
N THR A 220 -4.03 10.20 -6.21
CA THR A 220 -2.94 10.14 -5.24
C THR A 220 -3.42 10.44 -3.82
N GLY A 221 -4.25 11.47 -3.65
CA GLY A 221 -4.80 11.88 -2.35
C GLY A 221 -5.79 10.87 -1.78
N HIS A 222 -6.88 10.60 -2.49
CA HIS A 222 -7.94 9.70 -2.04
C HIS A 222 -7.54 8.23 -2.15
N GLY A 223 -6.90 7.83 -3.25
CA GLY A 223 -6.52 6.45 -3.49
C GLY A 223 -5.46 5.96 -2.51
N SER A 224 -4.40 6.72 -2.26
CA SER A 224 -3.39 6.34 -1.25
C SER A 224 -4.00 6.28 0.16
N SER A 225 -4.87 7.24 0.51
CA SER A 225 -5.54 7.27 1.82
C SER A 225 -6.48 6.07 2.00
N PHE A 226 -7.21 5.69 0.95
CA PHE A 226 -8.07 4.51 0.96
C PHE A 226 -7.27 3.22 1.11
N LEU A 227 -6.20 3.03 0.33
CA LEU A 227 -5.34 1.85 0.41
C LEU A 227 -4.58 1.76 1.74
N TYR A 228 -4.21 2.89 2.33
CA TYR A 228 -3.72 2.94 3.71
C TYR A 228 -4.79 2.47 4.70
N GLY A 229 -6.04 2.90 4.53
CA GLY A 229 -7.18 2.41 5.32
C GLY A 229 -7.33 0.90 5.24
N ILE A 230 -7.25 0.32 4.03
CA ILE A 230 -7.22 -1.14 3.82
C ILE A 230 -6.04 -1.78 4.54
N THR A 231 -4.83 -1.22 4.41
CA THR A 231 -3.62 -1.77 5.03
C THR A 231 -3.74 -1.78 6.55
N ARG A 232 -4.19 -0.66 7.13
CA ARG A 232 -4.41 -0.50 8.56
C ARG A 232 -5.46 -1.49 9.07
N SER A 233 -6.58 -1.60 8.36
CA SER A 233 -7.70 -2.43 8.81
C SER A 233 -7.45 -3.90 8.54
N SER A 234 -6.83 -4.32 7.44
CA SER A 234 -6.76 -5.74 7.05
C SER A 234 -5.37 -6.38 7.20
N GLY A 235 -4.32 -5.55 7.31
CA GLY A 235 -2.92 -5.97 7.26
C GLY A 235 -2.44 -6.28 5.84
N VAL A 236 -3.31 -6.12 4.84
CA VAL A 236 -2.97 -6.32 3.43
C VAL A 236 -2.35 -5.04 2.89
N SER A 237 -1.04 -5.07 2.62
CA SER A 237 -0.34 -3.93 2.02
C SER A 237 -0.68 -3.84 0.54
N LEU A 238 -1.43 -2.81 0.18
CA LEU A 238 -1.71 -2.40 -1.19
C LEU A 238 -1.26 -0.95 -1.37
N ARG A 239 -0.80 -0.62 -2.58
CA ARG A 239 -0.44 0.75 -2.96
C ARG A 239 -0.80 1.01 -4.41
N LEU A 240 -0.87 2.28 -4.79
CA LEU A 240 -0.93 2.66 -6.18
C LEU A 240 0.37 2.24 -6.88
N TRP A 241 0.26 1.88 -8.16
CA TRP A 241 1.45 1.64 -8.95
C TRP A 241 2.27 2.93 -9.07
N ASP A 242 3.60 2.76 -9.06
CA ASP A 242 4.59 3.79 -9.33
C ASP A 242 5.75 3.14 -10.08
N SER A 243 6.30 3.86 -11.06
CA SER A 243 7.42 3.43 -11.90
C SER A 243 8.68 3.03 -11.10
N SER A 244 8.84 3.58 -9.90
CA SER A 244 9.97 3.29 -9.01
C SER A 244 9.87 1.94 -8.26
N SER A 245 8.76 1.21 -8.38
CA SER A 245 8.38 0.14 -7.43
C SER A 245 8.67 -1.30 -7.90
N ARG A 246 9.41 -2.09 -7.09
CA ARG A 246 9.45 -3.58 -7.16
C ARG A 246 8.76 -4.21 -5.92
N LEU A 247 8.17 -5.42 -6.02
CA LEU A 247 7.25 -6.02 -5.02
C LEU A 247 7.67 -7.44 -4.58
N THR A 248 7.44 -7.79 -3.30
CA THR A 248 7.47 -9.17 -2.73
C THR A 248 6.52 -9.29 -1.51
N ILE A 249 6.02 -10.50 -1.18
CA ILE A 249 4.75 -10.74 -0.43
C ILE A 249 4.86 -11.73 0.78
N ARG A 250 4.15 -11.47 1.91
CA ARG A 250 3.64 -12.41 2.96
C ARG A 250 2.68 -11.83 4.04
N ASN A 251 1.55 -12.48 4.30
CA ASN A 251 0.40 -12.01 5.10
C ASN A 251 0.55 -11.75 6.62
N ARG A 252 -0.14 -10.72 7.16
CA ARG A 252 -0.49 -10.55 8.60
C ARG A 252 -1.94 -10.04 8.79
N ARG A 253 -2.55 -10.27 9.97
CA ARG A 253 -3.98 -10.02 10.28
C ARG A 253 -4.26 -8.57 10.70
N ALA A 254 -5.43 -8.05 10.34
CA ALA A 254 -6.07 -6.94 11.06
C ALA A 254 -7.63 -6.98 10.96
N ASP A 255 -8.24 -6.01 11.66
CA ASP A 255 -9.66 -5.69 11.90
C ASP A 255 -10.64 -5.65 10.68
N ARG A 256 -11.94 -5.73 10.94
CA ARG A 256 -12.94 -6.18 9.95
C ARG A 256 -13.64 -5.08 9.14
N THR A 257 -13.38 -3.80 9.38
CA THR A 257 -14.11 -2.71 8.70
C THR A 257 -13.18 -1.68 8.05
N ILE A 258 -13.38 -1.44 6.76
CA ILE A 258 -12.72 -0.39 5.98
C ILE A 258 -13.76 0.72 5.82
N LYS A 259 -13.43 1.94 6.26
CA LYS A 259 -14.29 3.12 6.14
C LYS A 259 -13.81 4.00 4.98
N PHE A 260 -14.70 4.85 4.47
CA PHE A 260 -14.33 5.88 3.49
C PHE A 260 -13.22 6.74 4.13
N PRO A 261 -12.12 7.06 3.42
CA PRO A 261 -11.11 7.92 3.98
C PRO A 261 -11.74 9.26 4.33
N THR A 262 -11.58 9.72 5.57
CA THR A 262 -12.04 11.05 6.01
C THR A 262 -10.89 12.05 6.10
N ARG A 263 -9.66 11.58 5.86
CA ARG A 263 -8.44 12.38 5.96
C ARG A 263 -7.49 12.08 4.81
N ARG A 264 -6.82 13.12 4.33
CA ARG A 264 -5.76 13.08 3.31
C ARG A 264 -4.43 12.88 4.03
N TYR A 265 -3.78 11.77 3.75
CA TYR A 265 -2.43 11.53 4.21
C TYR A 265 -1.41 12.00 3.18
N GLU A 266 -0.27 12.52 3.64
CA GLU A 266 0.85 12.84 2.75
C GLU A 266 1.40 11.55 2.13
N GLU A 267 1.64 11.59 0.82
CA GLU A 267 1.92 10.39 0.04
C GLU A 267 3.19 9.67 0.52
N ILE A 268 4.29 10.40 0.66
CA ILE A 268 5.60 9.83 1.02
C ILE A 268 5.55 9.05 2.34
N PRO A 269 5.10 9.63 3.48
CA PRO A 269 5.01 8.89 4.74
C PRO A 269 3.95 7.78 4.70
N ALA A 270 2.84 7.93 3.97
CA ALA A 270 1.85 6.86 3.80
C ALA A 270 2.43 5.66 3.03
N MET A 271 3.22 5.92 1.98
CA MET A 271 3.94 4.89 1.23
C MET A 271 5.02 4.22 2.06
N LEU A 272 5.80 4.97 2.84
CA LEU A 272 6.81 4.41 3.77
C LEU A 272 6.15 3.49 4.80
N TYR A 273 5.00 3.90 5.35
CA TYR A 273 4.23 3.09 6.27
C TYR A 273 3.70 1.80 5.61
N ALA A 274 3.13 1.90 4.40
CA ALA A 274 2.66 0.73 3.65
C ALA A 274 3.81 -0.23 3.31
N LYS A 275 4.98 0.32 2.95
CA LYS A 275 6.22 -0.45 2.74
C LYS A 275 6.66 -1.16 4.02
N ALA A 276 6.65 -0.49 5.17
CA ALA A 276 6.97 -1.11 6.47
C ALA A 276 5.99 -2.24 6.87
N SER A 277 4.75 -2.16 6.38
CA SER A 277 3.72 -3.17 6.57
C SER A 277 3.84 -4.34 5.58
N GLU A 278 4.76 -4.28 4.62
CA GLU A 278 5.04 -5.40 3.73
C GLU A 278 5.69 -6.55 4.51
N ALA A 279 4.89 -7.53 4.86
CA ALA A 279 5.03 -8.82 4.23
C ALA A 279 6.46 -9.32 3.90
N GLY A 280 7.09 -10.05 4.82
CA GLY A 280 8.36 -10.74 4.56
C GLY A 280 9.62 -9.86 4.56
N ARG A 281 9.47 -8.55 4.84
CA ARG A 281 10.62 -7.70 5.15
C ARG A 281 11.29 -8.14 6.44
N ASP A 282 12.61 -7.98 6.45
CA ASP A 282 13.41 -8.13 7.66
C ASP A 282 12.94 -7.15 8.75
N SER A 283 13.03 -7.58 10.01
CA SER A 283 12.61 -6.80 11.17
C SER A 283 13.25 -5.41 11.21
N LEU A 284 14.53 -5.29 10.87
CA LEU A 284 15.27 -4.03 10.93
C LEU A 284 14.75 -3.10 9.84
N GLU A 285 14.49 -3.61 8.64
CA GLU A 285 13.96 -2.81 7.54
C GLU A 285 12.55 -2.29 7.86
N ARG A 286 11.68 -3.14 8.43
CA ARG A 286 10.35 -2.71 8.91
C ARG A 286 10.47 -1.60 9.93
N TYR A 287 11.36 -1.78 10.91
CA TYR A 287 11.64 -0.78 11.93
C TYR A 287 12.06 0.56 11.32
N LEU A 288 13.08 0.53 10.45
CA LEU A 288 13.60 1.72 9.78
C LEU A 288 12.53 2.41 8.93
N LYS A 289 11.67 1.66 8.22
CA LYS A 289 10.61 2.25 7.40
C LYS A 289 9.56 2.97 8.24
N TYR A 290 9.17 2.44 9.39
CA TYR A 290 8.31 3.16 10.32
C TYR A 290 9.03 4.36 10.97
N TYR A 291 10.32 4.23 11.30
CA TYR A 291 11.11 5.36 11.80
C TYR A 291 11.20 6.49 10.77
N GLN A 292 11.39 6.16 9.49
CA GLN A 292 11.43 7.14 8.39
C GLN A 292 10.11 7.92 8.26
N VAL A 293 8.98 7.36 8.67
CA VAL A 293 7.72 8.12 8.78
C VAL A 293 7.80 9.19 9.86
N LEU A 294 8.40 8.88 11.02
CA LEU A 294 8.61 9.86 12.09
C LEU A 294 9.62 10.94 11.66
N GLU A 295 10.72 10.52 11.02
CA GLU A 295 11.77 11.39 10.50
C GLU A 295 11.22 12.40 9.47
N TYR A 296 10.31 11.97 8.61
CA TYR A 296 9.61 12.85 7.66
C TYR A 296 8.94 14.04 8.34
N PHE A 297 8.36 13.84 9.53
CA PHE A 297 7.67 14.89 10.28
C PHE A 297 8.56 15.66 11.26
N MET A 298 9.81 15.23 11.49
CA MET A 298 10.73 15.93 12.42
C MET A 298 10.94 17.40 12.09
N PRO A 299 11.16 17.83 10.82
CA PRO A 299 11.30 19.23 10.50
C PRO A 299 10.04 20.05 10.83
N ARG A 300 8.84 19.50 10.58
CA ARG A 300 7.59 20.21 10.84
C ARG A 300 7.33 20.37 12.35
N ALA A 301 7.42 19.28 13.12
CA ALA A 301 7.24 19.33 14.57
C ALA A 301 8.26 20.25 15.26
N SER A 302 9.48 20.27 14.74
CA SER A 302 10.55 21.16 15.18
C SER A 302 10.23 22.64 14.97
N GLU A 303 9.73 22.98 13.78
CA GLU A 303 9.33 24.34 13.44
C GLU A 303 8.12 24.78 14.26
N ASP A 304 7.12 23.91 14.43
CA ASP A 304 5.94 24.17 15.25
C ASP A 304 6.34 24.49 16.70
N LEU A 305 7.27 23.72 17.29
CA LEU A 305 7.75 23.96 18.65
C LEU A 305 8.61 25.23 18.77
N LYS A 306 9.45 25.52 17.76
CA LYS A 306 10.22 26.77 17.68
C LYS A 306 9.30 27.99 17.67
N LEU A 307 8.22 27.94 16.88
CA LEU A 307 7.21 29.00 16.83
C LEU A 307 6.48 29.13 18.17
N ALA A 308 6.06 28.01 18.77
CA ALA A 308 5.39 28.02 20.08
C ALA A 308 6.27 28.63 21.20
N GLN A 309 7.59 28.45 21.12
CA GLN A 309 8.55 29.00 22.08
C GLN A 309 9.07 30.41 21.71
N ASN A 310 8.61 31.01 20.61
CA ASN A 310 9.13 32.27 20.07
C ASN A 310 10.66 32.29 19.92
N ALA A 311 11.25 31.16 19.54
CA ALA A 311 12.69 31.00 19.44
C ALA A 311 13.21 31.37 18.03
N ASN A 312 14.31 32.11 17.96
CA ASN A 312 14.89 32.53 16.68
C ASN A 312 15.70 31.43 15.96
N SER A 313 15.99 30.30 16.63
CA SER A 313 16.71 29.18 16.02
C SER A 313 16.46 27.86 16.74
N MET A 314 16.65 26.76 16.00
CA MET A 314 16.55 25.40 16.52
C MET A 314 17.49 25.11 17.70
N ARG A 315 18.69 25.72 17.72
CA ARG A 315 19.66 25.55 18.82
C ARG A 315 19.22 26.25 20.10
N LYS A 316 18.30 27.21 20.01
CA LYS A 316 17.74 27.94 21.16
C LYS A 316 16.34 27.43 21.55
N THR A 317 15.79 26.50 20.77
CA THR A 317 14.48 25.90 21.07
C THR A 317 14.69 24.68 21.94
N LEU A 318 14.01 24.61 23.07
CA LEU A 318 14.08 23.48 23.99
C LEU A 318 13.18 22.33 23.51
N THR A 319 13.63 21.11 23.77
CA THR A 319 12.84 19.88 23.60
C THR A 319 11.60 19.89 24.51
N PRO A 320 10.52 19.15 24.20
CA PRO A 320 9.35 19.07 25.08
C PRO A 320 9.66 18.57 26.50
N TYR A 321 10.78 17.86 26.68
CA TYR A 321 11.14 17.21 27.95
C TYR A 321 12.54 17.60 28.46
N PRO A 322 12.81 18.89 28.71
CA PRO A 322 14.13 19.38 29.07
C PRO A 322 14.61 18.79 30.41
N ILE A 323 15.93 18.69 30.59
CA ILE A 323 16.57 18.24 31.83
C ILE A 323 17.35 19.37 32.53
N GLY A 324 17.34 20.59 31.99
CA GLY A 324 18.06 21.74 32.53
C GLY A 324 19.48 21.88 32.00
N ASP A 325 19.80 21.23 30.87
CA ASP A 325 21.09 21.34 30.18
C ASP A 325 20.84 21.80 28.74
N GLU A 326 21.03 23.09 28.47
CA GLU A 326 20.77 23.70 27.16
C GLU A 326 21.51 22.99 26.00
N ASN A 327 22.71 22.46 26.26
CA ASN A 327 23.48 21.75 25.24
C ASN A 327 22.84 20.41 24.87
N ARG A 328 22.09 19.80 25.79
CA ARG A 328 21.39 18.52 25.60
C ARG A 328 19.91 18.67 25.31
N ASP A 329 19.33 19.82 25.63
CA ASP A 329 17.90 20.08 25.52
C ASP A 329 17.51 20.76 24.20
N ASN A 330 18.47 21.25 23.40
CA ASN A 330 18.14 21.95 22.17
C ASN A 330 17.62 21.03 21.05
N LEU A 331 16.70 21.53 20.22
CA LEU A 331 16.17 20.80 19.05
C LEU A 331 17.17 20.69 17.87
N GLY A 332 18.41 21.12 18.03
CA GLY A 332 19.48 20.81 17.07
C GLY A 332 19.79 19.31 17.01
N ILE A 333 19.50 18.58 18.09
CA ILE A 333 19.78 17.15 18.26
C ILE A 333 18.63 16.31 17.68
N GLU A 334 18.94 15.31 16.85
CA GLU A 334 17.95 14.43 16.19
C GLU A 334 16.97 13.80 17.20
N ARG A 335 17.47 13.26 18.32
CA ARG A 335 16.64 12.69 19.40
C ARG A 335 15.58 13.68 19.91
N ASN A 336 15.94 14.95 20.07
CA ASN A 336 15.02 15.96 20.60
C ASN A 336 13.96 16.35 19.55
N LYS A 337 14.29 16.27 18.25
CA LYS A 337 13.30 16.40 17.18
C LYS A 337 12.32 15.23 17.16
N LEU A 338 12.79 14.01 17.45
CA LEU A 338 11.92 12.84 17.63
C LEU A 338 10.98 13.03 18.84
N GLU A 339 11.49 13.56 19.96
CA GLU A 339 10.67 13.92 21.12
C GLU A 339 9.56 14.91 20.71
N ALA A 340 9.88 15.95 19.93
CA ALA A 340 8.89 16.90 19.41
C ALA A 340 7.81 16.23 18.53
N VAL A 341 8.18 15.27 17.67
CA VAL A 341 7.21 14.53 16.85
C VAL A 341 6.26 13.70 17.73
N ILE A 342 6.81 12.98 18.71
CA ILE A 342 6.02 12.11 19.59
C ILE A 342 5.11 12.93 20.49
N ASP A 343 5.60 14.05 21.03
CA ASP A 343 4.83 14.96 21.88
C ASP A 343 3.66 15.60 21.11
N ALA A 344 3.90 16.09 19.89
CA ALA A 344 2.86 16.66 19.05
C ALA A 344 1.81 15.60 18.64
N ALA A 345 2.25 14.41 18.24
CA ALA A 345 1.38 13.41 17.65
C ALA A 345 0.61 12.54 18.67
N THR A 346 1.05 12.49 19.93
CA THR A 346 0.51 11.56 20.92
C THR A 346 0.20 12.22 22.25
N THR A 347 -0.77 11.67 22.98
CA THR A 347 -1.03 12.01 24.38
C THR A 347 -0.42 10.95 25.30
N SER A 348 -0.14 11.31 26.57
CA SER A 348 0.36 10.36 27.56
C SER A 348 -0.60 9.18 27.75
N VAL A 349 -1.91 9.43 27.72
CA VAL A 349 -2.94 8.39 27.82
C VAL A 349 -2.84 7.39 26.67
N GLN A 350 -2.61 7.86 25.44
CA GLN A 350 -2.48 6.97 24.28
C GLN A 350 -1.22 6.11 24.35
N VAL A 351 -0.08 6.68 24.74
CA VAL A 351 1.18 5.93 24.89
C VAL A 351 1.08 4.90 26.02
N ILE A 352 0.56 5.31 27.18
CA ILE A 352 0.32 4.42 28.31
C ILE A 352 -0.66 3.30 27.92
N GLY A 353 -1.77 3.65 27.26
CA GLY A 353 -2.76 2.67 26.79
C GLY A 353 -2.19 1.65 25.81
N PHE A 354 -1.29 2.07 24.92
CA PHE A 354 -0.55 1.15 24.05
C PHE A 354 0.37 0.21 24.85
N LEU A 355 1.15 0.75 25.78
CA LEU A 355 2.09 -0.02 26.60
C LEU A 355 1.39 -1.04 27.52
N MET A 356 0.21 -0.67 28.04
CA MET A 356 -0.67 -1.56 28.81
C MET A 356 -1.43 -2.58 27.94
N GLY A 357 -1.39 -2.43 26.62
CA GLY A 357 -1.96 -3.37 25.67
C GLY A 357 -1.17 -4.68 25.64
N GLY A 358 -1.61 -5.67 26.43
CA GLY A 358 -1.00 -7.00 26.48
C GLY A 358 0.36 -7.01 27.20
N PRO A 359 1.30 -7.91 26.85
CA PRO A 359 2.60 -8.02 27.51
C PRO A 359 3.61 -6.94 27.08
N THR A 360 3.21 -5.93 26.32
CA THR A 360 4.09 -4.98 25.62
C THR A 360 5.08 -4.29 26.54
N LEU A 361 4.61 -3.63 27.61
CA LEU A 361 5.50 -2.97 28.58
C LEU A 361 6.51 -3.94 29.20
N SER A 362 6.05 -5.11 29.66
CA SER A 362 6.92 -6.10 30.31
C SER A 362 8.09 -6.54 29.42
N VAL A 363 7.88 -6.62 28.10
CA VAL A 363 8.93 -6.98 27.14
C VAL A 363 9.86 -5.79 26.88
N LEU A 364 9.31 -4.59 26.68
CA LEU A 364 10.10 -3.37 26.41
C LEU A 364 10.91 -2.87 27.63
N SER A 365 10.52 -3.28 28.83
CA SER A 365 11.24 -3.03 30.09
C SER A 365 12.36 -4.03 30.35
N ASN A 366 12.45 -5.12 29.59
CA ASN A 366 13.46 -6.16 29.79
C ASN A 366 14.74 -5.85 29.00
N ALA A 367 15.75 -5.32 29.68
CA ALA A 367 17.07 -5.01 29.11
C ALA A 367 17.83 -6.23 28.54
N ARG A 368 17.38 -7.47 28.83
CA ARG A 368 17.99 -8.69 28.27
C ARG A 368 17.46 -9.07 26.88
N VAL A 369 16.36 -8.44 26.45
CA VAL A 369 15.74 -8.69 25.12
C VAL A 369 16.56 -8.00 24.04
N LEU A 370 16.86 -6.71 24.24
CA LEU A 370 17.77 -5.93 23.41
C LEU A 370 18.82 -5.28 24.32
N GLN A 371 20.07 -5.68 24.15
CA GLN A 371 21.20 -5.14 24.90
C GLN A 371 21.50 -3.69 24.46
N ASP A 372 22.02 -2.86 25.37
CA ASP A 372 22.41 -1.46 25.11
C ASP A 372 21.30 -0.61 24.44
N VAL A 373 20.04 -0.97 24.70
CA VAL A 373 18.86 -0.19 24.31
C VAL A 373 18.16 0.26 25.58
N HIS A 374 17.68 1.51 25.58
CA HIS A 374 16.94 2.07 26.70
C HIS A 374 15.73 1.19 27.09
N ALA A 375 15.79 0.57 28.26
CA ALA A 375 14.68 -0.21 28.81
C ALA A 375 13.61 0.73 29.36
N LEU A 376 12.35 0.48 29.03
CA LEU A 376 11.27 1.32 29.56
C LEU A 376 11.14 1.12 31.07
N PRO A 377 10.98 2.18 31.86
CA PRO A 377 10.78 2.04 33.30
C PRO A 377 9.46 1.31 33.57
N ALA A 378 9.48 0.34 34.47
CA ALA A 378 8.31 -0.37 34.96
C ALA A 378 8.52 -0.72 36.44
N ASP A 379 7.42 -0.84 37.18
CA ASP A 379 7.48 -1.27 38.58
C ASP A 379 7.94 -2.75 38.69
N PRO A 380 8.21 -3.28 39.90
CA PRO A 380 8.59 -4.68 40.06
C PRO A 380 7.57 -5.70 39.52
N ALA A 381 6.31 -5.29 39.33
CA ALA A 381 5.25 -6.10 38.74
C ALA A 381 5.13 -5.93 37.21
N GLY A 382 6.02 -5.16 36.57
CA GLY A 382 6.00 -4.89 35.13
C GLY A 382 4.91 -3.91 34.69
N LYS A 383 4.42 -3.05 35.60
CA LYS A 383 3.37 -2.06 35.34
C LYS A 383 3.93 -0.64 35.20
N ILE A 384 3.06 0.25 34.73
CA ILE A 384 3.33 1.68 34.56
C ILE A 384 3.67 2.34 35.90
N ILE A 385 4.73 3.13 35.95
CA ILE A 385 5.11 3.93 37.12
C ILE A 385 4.45 5.31 37.01
N SER A 386 3.78 5.74 38.08
CA SER A 386 3.17 7.08 38.13
C SER A 386 4.23 8.19 38.10
N GLY A 387 3.93 9.29 37.40
CA GLY A 387 4.84 10.44 37.25
C GLY A 387 5.90 10.29 36.16
N VAL A 388 6.07 9.10 35.58
CA VAL A 388 6.98 8.90 34.44
C VAL A 388 6.34 9.43 33.15
N ILE A 389 7.09 10.25 32.42
CA ILE A 389 6.70 10.74 31.09
C ILE A 389 7.12 9.70 30.04
N TYR A 390 6.24 8.74 29.76
CA TYR A 390 6.57 7.63 28.86
C TYR A 390 6.88 8.06 27.42
N GLN A 391 6.35 9.20 26.94
CA GLN A 391 6.74 9.75 25.62
C GLN A 391 8.25 9.99 25.50
N LYS A 392 8.87 10.55 26.54
CA LYS A 392 10.32 10.76 26.62
C LYS A 392 11.07 9.42 26.59
N GLU A 393 10.59 8.45 27.35
CA GLU A 393 11.24 7.15 27.49
C GLU A 393 11.15 6.32 26.20
N VAL A 394 10.02 6.35 25.50
CA VAL A 394 9.89 5.71 24.19
C VAL A 394 10.73 6.41 23.13
N ALA A 395 10.85 7.74 23.15
CA ALA A 395 11.71 8.48 22.23
C ALA A 395 13.18 8.06 22.35
N LYS A 396 13.70 7.98 23.59
CA LYS A 396 15.05 7.48 23.87
C LYS A 396 15.27 6.07 23.33
N ARG A 397 14.32 5.16 23.60
CA ARG A 397 14.39 3.77 23.13
C ARG A 397 14.38 3.68 21.61
N VAL A 398 13.47 4.40 20.96
CA VAL A 398 13.33 4.40 19.50
C VAL A 398 14.61 4.93 18.83
N TYR A 399 15.14 6.04 19.34
CA TYR A 399 16.38 6.61 18.84
C TYR A 399 17.58 5.66 19.03
N ALA A 400 17.71 5.04 20.21
CA ALA A 400 18.79 4.09 20.50
C ALA A 400 18.80 2.89 19.53
N ILE A 401 17.62 2.32 19.24
CA ILE A 401 17.50 1.22 18.27
C ILE A 401 17.90 1.68 16.87
N ARG A 402 17.42 2.85 16.41
CA ARG A 402 17.81 3.40 15.10
C ARG A 402 19.32 3.56 15.00
N CYS A 403 19.97 4.08 16.04
CA CYS A 403 21.41 4.22 16.06
C CYS A 403 22.13 2.86 15.94
N ARG A 404 21.69 1.84 16.68
CA ARG A 404 22.26 0.49 16.60
C ARG A 404 22.07 -0.20 15.25
N ILE A 405 21.03 0.17 14.48
CA ILE A 405 20.81 -0.37 13.12
C ILE A 405 21.70 0.35 12.09
N VAL A 406 21.84 1.68 12.17
CA VAL A 406 22.48 2.50 11.13
C VAL A 406 24.00 2.65 11.34
N HIS A 407 24.48 2.77 12.57
CA HIS A 407 25.89 3.04 12.88
C HIS A 407 26.68 1.73 13.10
N THR A 408 26.82 0.94 12.03
CA THR A 408 27.62 -0.31 12.03
C THR A 408 29.14 -0.08 11.92
N LYS A 409 29.59 1.16 11.71
CA LYS A 409 30.95 1.50 11.27
C LYS A 409 31.82 2.29 12.24
N GLU A 410 31.32 2.71 13.41
CA GLU A 410 32.13 3.46 14.36
C GLU A 410 32.80 2.54 15.39
N GLU A 411 34.07 2.79 15.61
CA GLU A 411 35.07 1.89 16.19
C GLU A 411 34.68 1.30 17.56
N PHE A 412 34.64 -0.04 17.62
CA PHE A 412 34.29 -0.86 18.79
C PHE A 412 35.35 -0.87 19.90
N ASN A 413 35.96 0.29 20.22
CA ASN A 413 37.09 0.32 21.14
C ASN A 413 36.74 0.50 22.63
N ASN A 414 35.46 0.70 23.00
CA ASN A 414 35.08 1.01 24.40
C ASN A 414 33.95 0.12 24.98
N GLY A 415 33.92 -1.18 24.68
CA GLY A 415 33.02 -2.12 25.37
C GLY A 415 31.52 -1.97 25.04
N HIS A 416 31.17 -1.22 23.99
CA HIS A 416 29.80 -1.10 23.51
C HIS A 416 29.35 -2.34 22.70
N VAL A 417 28.11 -2.76 22.90
CA VAL A 417 27.50 -3.90 22.20
C VAL A 417 27.44 -3.63 20.69
N GLY A 418 27.73 -4.69 19.92
CA GLY A 418 27.73 -4.66 18.45
C GLY A 418 26.42 -4.18 17.82
N PRO A 419 26.43 -3.85 16.52
CA PRO A 419 25.26 -3.36 15.81
C PRO A 419 24.16 -4.42 15.75
N LEU A 420 22.92 -3.97 15.58
CA LEU A 420 21.81 -4.88 15.32
C LEU A 420 21.98 -5.47 13.91
N LEU A 421 22.35 -6.75 13.86
CA LEU A 421 22.55 -7.46 12.59
C LEU A 421 21.24 -8.10 12.10
N PRO A 422 20.98 -8.08 10.76
CA PRO A 422 19.86 -8.81 10.17
C PRO A 422 19.87 -10.29 10.59
N TYR A 423 18.70 -10.87 10.81
CA TYR A 423 18.50 -12.27 11.22
C TYR A 423 19.13 -12.70 12.57
N GLY A 424 19.76 -11.78 13.32
CA GLY A 424 20.29 -12.04 14.65
C GLY A 424 19.19 -12.39 15.68
N ARG A 425 19.58 -12.81 16.89
CA ARG A 425 18.63 -13.03 17.99
C ARG A 425 17.82 -11.77 18.29
N GLU A 426 18.51 -10.66 18.52
CA GLU A 426 17.88 -9.36 18.80
C GLU A 426 16.98 -8.88 17.66
N ALA A 427 17.32 -9.15 16.39
CA ALA A 427 16.47 -8.84 15.24
C ALA A 427 15.13 -9.60 15.27
N ARG A 428 15.13 -10.84 15.76
CA ARG A 428 13.90 -11.65 15.92
C ARG A 428 13.06 -11.16 17.10
N ASP A 429 13.71 -10.63 18.12
CA ASP A 429 13.08 -10.09 19.33
C ASP A 429 12.63 -8.62 19.18
N LEU A 430 12.87 -7.98 18.01
CA LEU A 430 12.53 -6.59 17.72
C LEU A 430 11.02 -6.33 17.51
N GLU A 431 10.19 -7.37 17.45
CA GLU A 431 8.78 -7.22 17.10
C GLU A 431 7.96 -6.29 18.03
N PRO A 432 8.12 -6.31 19.36
CA PRO A 432 7.47 -5.35 20.27
C PRO A 432 7.87 -3.90 19.94
N ASP A 433 9.14 -3.67 19.61
CA ASP A 433 9.67 -2.37 19.21
C ASP A 433 9.16 -1.93 17.83
N ILE A 434 9.01 -2.86 16.89
CA ILE A 434 8.35 -2.60 15.61
C ILE A 434 6.89 -2.20 15.84
N GLY A 435 6.20 -2.86 16.77
CA GLY A 435 4.85 -2.50 17.19
C GLY A 435 4.77 -1.08 17.74
N LEU A 436 5.73 -0.70 18.60
CA LEU A 436 5.84 0.63 19.18
C LEU A 436 6.07 1.70 18.12
N VAL A 437 7.10 1.57 17.27
CA VAL A 437 7.40 2.57 16.24
C VAL A 437 6.28 2.65 15.19
N ARG A 438 5.61 1.53 14.87
CA ARG A 438 4.41 1.52 14.04
C ARG A 438 3.30 2.35 14.66
N PHE A 439 2.99 2.13 15.95
CA PHE A 439 1.96 2.89 16.67
C PHE A 439 2.27 4.40 16.61
N LEU A 440 3.52 4.79 16.88
CA LEU A 440 3.95 6.18 16.80
C LEU A 440 3.82 6.74 15.37
N ALA A 441 4.24 5.98 14.36
CA ALA A 441 4.11 6.38 12.95
C ALA A 441 2.64 6.56 12.53
N GLU A 442 1.72 5.72 13.01
CA GLU A 442 0.28 5.89 12.79
C GLU A 442 -0.24 7.18 13.42
N ARG A 443 0.20 7.51 14.64
CA ARG A 443 -0.19 8.75 15.32
C ARG A 443 0.35 9.97 14.60
N ALA A 444 1.61 9.95 14.15
CA ALA A 444 2.21 11.01 13.35
C ALA A 444 1.43 11.25 12.05
N LEU A 445 1.17 10.19 11.28
CA LEU A 445 0.34 10.28 10.07
C LEU A 445 -1.04 10.89 10.34
N GLN A 446 -1.68 10.52 11.46
CA GLN A 446 -3.00 11.06 11.83
C GLN A 446 -2.93 12.51 12.28
N HIS A 447 -1.89 12.93 12.98
CA HIS A 447 -1.74 14.30 13.48
C HIS A 447 -1.58 15.29 12.31
N TRP A 448 -0.70 15.00 11.35
CA TRP A 448 -0.43 15.88 10.21
C TRP A 448 -1.29 15.59 8.97
N SER A 449 -2.27 14.69 9.06
CA SER A 449 -3.26 14.50 7.99
C SER A 449 -4.24 15.68 7.89
N GLN A 450 -4.66 16.01 6.68
CA GLN A 450 -5.66 17.06 6.44
C GLN A 450 -7.06 16.43 6.34
N PRO A 451 -8.15 17.16 6.65
CA PRO A 451 -9.49 16.71 6.29
C PRO A 451 -9.59 16.45 4.77
N LEU A 452 -10.26 15.38 4.37
CA LEU A 452 -10.63 15.17 2.97
C LEU A 452 -11.85 16.06 2.68
N SER A 453 -11.69 17.07 1.82
CA SER A 453 -12.80 17.90 1.31
C SER A 453 -13.62 17.14 0.28
#